data_AF-A0A953Z431-F1
#
_entry.id   AF-A0A953Z431-F1
#
_cell.length_a   1.000
_cell.length_b   1.000
_cell.length_c   1.000
_cell.angle_alpha   90.00
_cell.angle_beta   90.00
_cell.angle_gamma   90.00
#
_symmetry.space_group_name_H-M   'P 1'
#
loop_
_entity.id
_entity.type
_entity.pdbx_description
1 polymer ?
#
loop_
_entity_poly.entity_id
_entity_poly.type
_entity_poly.pdbx_seq_one_letter_code
_entity_poly.pdbx_strand_id
1 'polypeptide(L)'
;MKTSRRTTALRKLLALCDDLQRLRTRINDPELRRDTRSRLKRQARTKTQKLAADLAAYRFRGPLGDAIREAKLDSTHFLLLAILLQRHLRADSPALEGRALLANVFEGSFDVLAGIDLLHENGVLRASGLIELEEDDEFTDDVLDARFRISEEALIAFQDEVSGLVVEDQSRAADRSYESNRDFLIDLRILHNLCKHRADRVFQIDRWDRIRLGDSDPGRQLTRRIERHWQRMQRRLHENAESANFPAVRFCREHNLEREEIVIVVHLLFKELYEGNAYADAAELIRIVSPNERELLRNRSLMLETGRLRRHEILAIESMIEGRELTGEVHLADWVVNYLFGASPNDERIRADERLDWHLYLKKIEDTKSFYRDLEAN
;
A
#
# COMPACT_ATOMS: atom_id res chain seq x y z
N MET A 1 25.80 -7.04 -8.16
CA MET A 1 26.24 -5.97 -9.08
C MET A 1 25.11 -5.09 -9.66
N LYS A 2 23.90 -5.59 -9.93
CA LYS A 2 22.81 -4.78 -10.53
C LYS A 2 22.17 -3.77 -9.56
N THR A 3 22.04 -4.11 -8.28
CA THR A 3 21.50 -3.23 -7.21
C THR A 3 22.32 -1.95 -7.06
N SER A 4 23.65 -2.06 -6.95
CA SER A 4 24.56 -0.92 -6.87
C SER A 4 24.38 0.11 -8.01
N ARG A 5 24.09 -0.33 -9.24
CA ARG A 5 23.86 0.57 -10.38
C ARG A 5 22.54 1.35 -10.26
N ARG A 6 21.47 0.72 -9.75
CA ARG A 6 20.16 1.38 -9.56
C ARG A 6 20.22 2.42 -8.46
N THR A 7 20.79 2.06 -7.31
CA THR A 7 21.02 2.98 -6.20
C THR A 7 21.85 4.18 -6.65
N THR A 8 22.87 3.97 -7.48
CA THR A 8 23.69 5.05 -8.06
C THR A 8 22.88 5.96 -8.99
N ALA A 9 22.02 5.41 -9.84
CA ALA A 9 21.19 6.19 -10.75
C ALA A 9 20.18 7.05 -9.98
N LEU A 10 19.52 6.50 -8.97
CA LEU A 10 18.59 7.27 -8.15
C LEU A 10 19.30 8.35 -7.31
N ARG A 11 20.47 8.05 -6.72
CA ARG A 11 21.28 9.06 -6.05
C ARG A 11 21.64 10.22 -6.98
N LYS A 12 21.95 9.94 -8.25
CA LYS A 12 22.16 10.98 -9.27
C LYS A 12 20.91 11.79 -9.55
N LEU A 13 19.74 11.16 -9.60
CA LEU A 13 18.45 11.85 -9.77
C LEU A 13 18.16 12.78 -8.58
N LEU A 14 18.33 12.30 -7.36
CA LEU A 14 18.14 13.10 -6.14
C LEU A 14 19.14 14.26 -6.05
N ALA A 15 20.41 14.02 -6.39
CA ALA A 15 21.42 15.08 -6.46
C ALA A 15 21.08 16.14 -7.53
N LEU A 16 20.47 15.75 -8.64
CA LEU A 16 19.96 16.67 -9.66
C LEU A 16 18.81 17.54 -9.13
N CYS A 17 17.93 16.96 -8.31
CA CYS A 17 16.86 17.70 -7.64
C CYS A 17 17.43 18.73 -6.64
N ASP A 18 18.43 18.33 -5.85
CA ASP A 18 19.14 19.23 -4.93
C ASP A 18 19.74 20.43 -5.66
N ASP A 19 20.42 20.15 -6.76
CA ASP A 19 21.04 21.15 -7.59
C ASP A 19 20.02 22.11 -8.20
N LEU A 20 18.86 21.60 -8.62
CA LEU A 20 17.76 22.41 -9.13
C LEU A 20 17.18 23.32 -8.05
N GLN A 21 16.94 22.79 -6.85
CA GLN A 21 16.45 23.56 -5.72
C GLN A 21 17.42 24.69 -5.36
N ARG A 22 18.72 24.39 -5.24
CA ARG A 22 19.78 25.39 -4.97
C ARG A 22 19.81 26.49 -6.03
N LEU A 23 19.65 26.14 -7.31
CA LEU A 23 19.58 27.12 -8.39
C LEU A 23 18.34 28.00 -8.26
N ARG A 24 17.17 27.43 -7.94
CA ARG A 24 15.93 28.18 -7.75
C ARG A 24 15.99 29.12 -6.55
N THR A 25 16.52 28.67 -5.41
CA THR A 25 16.75 29.54 -4.24
C THR A 25 17.61 30.75 -4.60
N ARG A 26 18.68 30.56 -5.39
CA ARG A 26 19.53 31.66 -5.87
C ARG A 26 18.83 32.56 -6.89
N ILE A 27 17.94 32.03 -7.73
CA ILE A 27 17.19 32.81 -8.71
C ILE A 27 16.22 33.78 -8.02
N ASN A 28 15.64 33.34 -6.90
CA ASN A 28 14.67 34.09 -6.11
C ASN A 28 15.30 35.17 -5.21
N ASP A 29 16.64 35.25 -5.15
CA ASP A 29 17.34 36.32 -4.44
C ASP A 29 17.06 37.68 -5.12
N PRO A 30 16.46 38.65 -4.40
CA PRO A 30 16.14 39.96 -4.95
C PRO A 30 17.38 40.78 -5.32
N GLU A 31 18.53 40.54 -4.68
CA GLU A 31 19.78 41.30 -4.90
C GLU A 31 20.55 40.83 -6.15
N LEU A 32 20.09 39.74 -6.76
CA LEU A 32 20.79 39.13 -7.89
C LEU A 32 20.69 40.00 -9.16
N ARG A 33 21.84 40.31 -9.76
CA ARG A 33 21.90 41.02 -11.06
C ARG A 33 21.12 40.29 -12.14
N ARG A 34 20.45 41.04 -13.03
CA ARG A 34 19.60 40.51 -14.11
C ARG A 34 20.32 39.49 -15.01
N ASP A 35 21.57 39.74 -15.34
CA ASP A 35 22.37 38.84 -16.18
C ASP A 35 22.69 37.52 -15.47
N THR A 36 23.06 37.59 -14.20
CA THR A 36 23.29 36.42 -13.34
C THR A 36 22.01 35.60 -13.18
N ARG A 37 20.87 36.27 -12.96
CA ARG A 37 19.55 35.61 -12.87
C ARG A 37 19.21 34.90 -14.16
N SER A 38 19.45 35.53 -15.30
CA SER A 38 19.21 34.96 -16.64
C SER A 38 20.10 33.73 -16.89
N ARG A 39 21.37 33.76 -16.46
CA ARG A 39 22.28 32.61 -16.54
C ARG A 39 21.84 31.45 -15.67
N LEU A 40 21.44 31.72 -14.42
CA LEU A 40 20.94 30.69 -13.50
C LEU A 40 19.65 30.06 -14.01
N LYS A 41 18.72 30.86 -14.57
CA LYS A 41 17.50 30.34 -15.21
C LYS A 41 17.81 29.38 -16.36
N ARG A 42 18.75 29.74 -17.26
CA ARG A 42 19.21 28.83 -18.33
C ARG A 42 19.80 27.54 -17.74
N GLN A 43 20.64 27.65 -16.72
CA GLN A 43 21.24 26.49 -16.05
C GLN A 43 20.18 25.58 -15.40
N ALA A 44 19.19 26.17 -14.73
CA ALA A 44 18.07 25.44 -14.13
C ALA A 44 17.29 24.70 -15.22
N ARG A 45 16.93 25.38 -16.32
CA ARG A 45 16.23 24.77 -17.45
C ARG A 45 17.00 23.59 -18.05
N THR A 46 18.31 23.72 -18.24
CA THR A 46 19.16 22.62 -18.73
C THR A 46 19.18 21.45 -17.76
N LYS A 47 19.27 21.70 -16.44
CA LYS A 47 19.22 20.63 -15.43
C LYS A 47 17.85 19.97 -15.34
N THR A 48 16.75 20.72 -15.48
CA THR A 48 15.39 20.17 -15.51
C THR A 48 15.20 19.27 -16.73
N GLN A 49 15.66 19.71 -17.90
CA GLN A 49 15.64 18.89 -19.12
C GLN A 49 16.48 17.63 -18.98
N LYS A 50 17.67 17.74 -18.36
CA LYS A 50 18.51 16.59 -18.06
C LYS A 50 17.83 15.62 -17.10
N LEU A 51 17.22 16.12 -16.03
CA LEU A 51 16.48 15.31 -15.07
C LEU A 51 15.32 14.59 -15.76
N ALA A 52 14.53 15.29 -16.58
CA ALA A 52 13.46 14.69 -17.38
C ALA A 52 13.97 13.60 -18.33
N ALA A 53 15.10 13.83 -19.01
CA ALA A 53 15.72 12.84 -19.90
C ALA A 53 16.26 11.63 -19.13
N ASP A 54 16.96 11.85 -18.02
CA ASP A 54 17.50 10.81 -17.16
C ASP A 54 16.36 9.96 -16.55
N LEU A 55 15.25 10.59 -16.17
CA LEU A 55 14.04 9.92 -15.70
C LEU A 55 13.34 9.11 -16.80
N ALA A 56 13.19 9.68 -18.00
CA ALA A 56 12.61 8.97 -19.15
C ALA A 56 13.47 7.77 -19.56
N ALA A 57 14.78 7.87 -19.41
CA ALA A 57 15.71 6.76 -19.62
C ALA A 57 15.69 5.75 -18.47
N TYR A 58 15.34 6.17 -17.26
CA TYR A 58 15.25 5.30 -16.10
C TYR A 58 13.99 4.42 -16.19
N ARG A 59 14.21 3.14 -16.46
CA ARG A 59 13.13 2.15 -16.43
C ARG A 59 12.81 1.77 -15.00
N PHE A 60 11.86 2.47 -14.38
CA PHE A 60 11.19 2.02 -13.17
C PHE A 60 10.48 0.70 -13.45
N ARG A 61 10.83 -0.35 -12.72
CA ARG A 61 10.30 -1.69 -12.98
C ARG A 61 9.40 -2.21 -11.85
N GLY A 62 9.49 -1.63 -10.66
CA GLY A 62 8.73 -2.04 -9.48
C GLY A 62 7.38 -1.33 -9.35
N PRO A 63 6.79 -1.34 -8.14
CA PRO A 63 5.47 -0.78 -7.88
C PRO A 63 5.34 0.68 -8.31
N LEU A 64 6.41 1.46 -8.12
CA LEU A 64 6.47 2.85 -8.57
C LEU A 64 6.41 2.93 -10.10
N GLY A 65 7.15 2.06 -10.80
CA GLY A 65 7.12 1.97 -12.27
C GLY A 65 5.76 1.58 -12.82
N ASP A 66 5.04 0.70 -12.14
CA ASP A 66 3.66 0.35 -12.48
C ASP A 66 2.72 1.54 -12.28
N ALA A 67 2.81 2.22 -11.13
CA ALA A 67 2.01 3.42 -10.85
C ALA A 67 2.27 4.53 -11.89
N ILE A 68 3.53 4.75 -12.26
CA ILE A 68 3.94 5.69 -13.31
C ILE A 68 3.29 5.34 -14.65
N ARG A 69 3.36 4.08 -15.06
CA ARG A 69 2.84 3.61 -16.37
C ARG A 69 1.32 3.70 -16.41
N GLU A 70 0.66 3.28 -15.35
CA GLU A 70 -0.79 3.28 -15.23
C GLU A 70 -1.35 4.71 -15.23
N ALA A 71 -0.74 5.59 -14.44
CA ALA A 71 -1.14 6.99 -14.35
C ALA A 71 -0.65 7.84 -15.53
N LYS A 72 0.18 7.29 -16.43
CA LYS A 72 0.78 7.99 -17.58
C LYS A 72 1.50 9.28 -17.17
N LEU A 73 2.31 9.21 -16.11
CA LEU A 73 3.01 10.38 -15.60
C LEU A 73 4.00 10.93 -16.62
N ASP A 74 3.91 12.23 -16.87
CA ASP A 74 4.90 12.99 -17.65
C ASP A 74 6.04 13.52 -16.76
N SER A 75 7.04 14.16 -17.39
CA SER A 75 8.19 14.74 -16.67
C SER A 75 7.82 15.75 -15.58
N THR A 76 6.71 16.47 -15.75
CA THR A 76 6.24 17.49 -14.80
C THR A 76 5.76 16.82 -13.52
N HIS A 77 4.97 15.76 -13.65
CA HIS A 77 4.50 14.96 -12.51
C HIS A 77 5.67 14.37 -11.71
N PHE A 78 6.70 13.89 -12.41
CA PHE A 78 7.90 13.38 -11.76
C PHE A 78 8.69 14.43 -11.00
N LEU A 79 8.82 15.64 -11.54
CA LEU A 79 9.51 16.73 -10.85
C LEU A 79 8.80 17.04 -9.54
N LEU A 80 7.46 17.11 -9.54
CA LEU A 80 6.66 17.31 -8.33
C LEU A 80 6.91 16.20 -7.31
N LEU A 81 6.87 14.93 -7.73
CA LEU A 81 7.16 13.79 -6.85
C LEU A 81 8.58 13.82 -6.28
N ALA A 82 9.57 14.19 -7.11
CA ALA A 82 10.95 14.27 -6.67
C ALA A 82 11.17 15.39 -5.65
N ILE A 83 10.51 16.55 -5.82
CA ILE A 83 10.54 17.65 -4.86
C ILE A 83 9.93 17.21 -3.53
N LEU A 84 8.77 16.54 -3.55
CA LEU A 84 8.10 16.06 -2.35
C LEU A 84 8.87 14.95 -1.64
N LEU A 85 9.46 14.00 -2.39
CA LEU A 85 10.35 12.97 -1.86
C LEU A 85 11.58 13.61 -1.19
N GLN A 86 12.19 14.59 -1.84
CA GLN A 86 13.34 15.30 -1.29
C GLN A 86 12.97 16.06 -0.01
N ARG A 87 11.81 16.72 0.01
CA ARG A 87 11.26 17.42 1.18
C ARG A 87 11.08 16.44 2.33
N HIS A 88 10.44 15.30 2.08
CA HIS A 88 10.21 14.25 3.06
C HIS A 88 11.51 13.72 3.68
N LEU A 89 12.57 13.59 2.89
CA LEU A 89 13.86 13.06 3.36
C LEU A 89 14.71 14.05 4.15
N ARG A 90 14.38 15.36 4.16
CA ARG A 90 15.32 16.40 4.62
C ARG A 90 14.73 17.52 5.46
N ALA A 91 13.44 17.76 5.34
CA ALA A 91 12.79 18.84 6.06
C ALA A 91 12.10 18.30 7.30
N ASP A 92 12.07 19.09 8.37
CA ASP A 92 11.32 18.76 9.59
C ASP A 92 9.82 18.63 9.30
N SER A 93 9.33 19.33 8.28
CA SER A 93 7.97 19.17 7.75
C SER A 93 8.00 18.61 6.32
N PRO A 94 7.40 17.42 6.10
CA PRO A 94 7.41 16.73 4.81
C PRO A 94 6.46 17.38 3.79
N ALA A 95 5.51 18.21 4.23
CA ALA A 95 4.55 18.87 3.36
C ALA A 95 5.05 20.20 2.79
N LEU A 96 4.50 20.59 1.64
CA LEU A 96 4.80 21.83 0.93
C LEU A 96 3.51 22.45 0.37
N GLU A 97 3.32 23.74 0.60
CA GLU A 97 2.21 24.53 0.02
C GLU A 97 2.16 24.38 -1.50
N GLY A 98 0.96 24.22 -2.07
CA GLY A 98 0.73 24.00 -3.50
C GLY A 98 1.39 25.06 -4.38
N ARG A 99 1.28 26.33 -3.99
CA ARG A 99 1.94 27.47 -4.65
C ARG A 99 3.46 27.31 -4.66
N ALA A 100 4.04 26.96 -3.51
CA ALA A 100 5.48 26.76 -3.40
C ALA A 100 5.93 25.53 -4.21
N LEU A 101 5.14 24.46 -4.21
CA LEU A 101 5.41 23.24 -4.97
C LEU A 101 5.40 23.52 -6.49
N LEU A 102 4.37 24.21 -7.01
CA LEU A 102 4.27 24.56 -8.42
C LEU A 102 5.34 25.59 -8.83
N ALA A 103 5.70 26.53 -7.97
CA ALA A 103 6.81 27.47 -8.21
C ALA A 103 8.19 26.76 -8.28
N ASN A 104 8.29 25.52 -7.79
CA ASN A 104 9.47 24.66 -7.99
C ASN A 104 9.45 23.91 -9.33
N VAL A 105 8.42 24.08 -10.16
CA VAL A 105 8.35 23.49 -11.51
C VAL A 105 8.26 24.60 -12.56
N PHE A 106 7.34 25.55 -12.37
CA PHE A 106 7.02 26.60 -13.32
C PHE A 106 7.82 27.90 -13.09
N GLU A 107 7.96 28.73 -14.13
CA GLU A 107 8.75 29.98 -14.07
C GLU A 107 7.90 31.24 -13.91
N GLY A 108 6.65 31.23 -14.41
CA GLY A 108 5.74 32.37 -14.34
C GLY A 108 4.51 32.10 -13.48
N SER A 109 3.90 33.17 -12.95
CA SER A 109 2.65 33.07 -12.17
C SER A 109 1.50 32.48 -13.00
N PHE A 110 1.42 32.77 -14.30
CA PHE A 110 0.43 32.15 -15.19
C PHE A 110 0.65 30.65 -15.37
N ASP A 111 1.91 30.22 -15.47
CA ASP A 111 2.25 28.79 -15.57
C ASP A 111 1.93 28.05 -14.27
N VAL A 112 2.11 28.71 -13.11
CA VAL A 112 1.68 28.18 -11.81
C VAL A 112 0.16 27.98 -11.77
N LEU A 113 -0.61 28.96 -12.26
CA LEU A 113 -2.08 28.83 -12.34
C LEU A 113 -2.49 27.69 -13.29
N ALA A 114 -1.82 27.56 -14.44
CA ALA A 114 -2.05 26.43 -15.35
C ALA A 114 -1.66 25.07 -14.73
N GLY A 115 -0.73 25.07 -13.77
CA GLY A 115 -0.29 23.88 -13.05
C GLY A 115 -1.23 23.42 -11.93
N ILE A 116 -2.28 24.17 -11.58
CA ILE A 116 -3.23 23.82 -10.51
C ILE A 116 -3.87 22.44 -10.77
N ASP A 117 -4.19 22.13 -12.03
CA ASP A 117 -4.80 20.86 -12.42
C ASP A 117 -3.94 19.63 -12.03
N LEU A 118 -2.63 19.81 -11.86
CA LEU A 118 -1.72 18.74 -11.42
C LEU A 118 -1.91 18.38 -9.94
N LEU A 119 -2.39 19.33 -9.12
CA LEU A 119 -2.61 19.20 -7.67
C LEU A 119 -4.09 19.11 -7.29
N HIS A 120 -5.01 19.30 -8.23
CA HIS A 120 -6.44 19.10 -8.02
C HIS A 120 -6.73 17.65 -7.59
N GLU A 121 -7.84 17.40 -6.89
CA GLU A 121 -8.25 16.05 -6.46
C GLU A 121 -8.32 15.04 -7.62
N ASN A 122 -8.76 15.51 -8.79
CA ASN A 122 -8.85 14.76 -10.04
C ASN A 122 -7.54 14.79 -10.85
N GLY A 123 -6.55 15.56 -10.39
CA GLY A 123 -5.21 15.61 -10.96
C GLY A 123 -4.53 14.24 -10.84
N VAL A 124 -3.71 13.91 -11.84
CA VAL A 124 -3.14 12.56 -11.99
C VAL A 124 -2.39 12.09 -10.74
N LEU A 125 -1.63 12.98 -10.07
CA LEU A 125 -0.86 12.63 -8.87
C LEU A 125 -1.74 12.30 -7.67
N ARG A 126 -2.84 13.05 -7.45
CA ARG A 126 -3.78 12.78 -6.35
C ARG A 126 -4.68 11.59 -6.65
N ALA A 127 -5.20 11.51 -7.88
CA ALA A 127 -6.07 10.42 -8.30
C ALA A 127 -5.34 9.05 -8.33
N SER A 128 -4.03 9.06 -8.58
CA SER A 128 -3.17 7.87 -8.47
C SER A 128 -2.67 7.60 -7.05
N GLY A 129 -2.84 8.57 -6.14
CA GLY A 129 -2.42 8.42 -4.76
C GLY A 129 -0.95 8.58 -4.49
N LEU A 130 -0.22 9.22 -5.40
CA LEU A 130 1.21 9.42 -5.23
C LEU A 130 1.51 10.64 -4.36
N ILE A 131 0.56 11.57 -4.26
CA ILE A 131 0.59 12.71 -3.35
C ILE A 131 -0.73 12.80 -2.59
N GLU A 132 -0.66 13.32 -1.38
CA GLU A 132 -1.81 13.55 -0.50
C GLU A 132 -1.70 14.91 0.19
N LEU A 133 -2.82 15.38 0.75
CA LEU A 133 -2.85 16.59 1.57
C LEU A 133 -2.31 16.29 2.97
N GLU A 134 -1.71 17.28 3.62
CA GLU A 134 -1.40 17.20 5.05
C GLU A 134 -2.72 17.21 5.85
N GLU A 135 -2.83 16.35 6.87
CA GLU A 135 -4.10 16.03 7.54
C GLU A 135 -4.77 17.25 8.20
N ASP A 136 -3.97 18.26 8.57
CA ASP A 136 -4.44 19.49 9.22
C ASP A 136 -4.98 20.54 8.23
N ASP A 137 -4.75 20.36 6.92
CA ASP A 137 -5.07 21.35 5.87
C ASP A 137 -6.32 21.00 5.05
N GLU A 138 -7.15 20.06 5.49
CA GLU A 138 -8.41 19.69 4.81
C GLU A 138 -9.41 20.87 4.68
N PHE A 139 -9.10 22.06 5.20
CA PHE A 139 -9.96 23.26 5.25
C PHE A 139 -9.60 24.39 4.29
N THR A 140 -8.57 24.28 3.45
CA THR A 140 -8.25 25.33 2.47
C THR A 140 -9.06 25.15 1.19
N ASP A 141 -10.00 26.05 0.91
CA ASP A 141 -10.75 26.08 -0.36
C ASP A 141 -9.84 26.32 -1.58
N ASP A 142 -8.64 26.88 -1.37
CA ASP A 142 -7.65 27.12 -2.42
C ASP A 142 -6.59 26.00 -2.46
N VAL A 143 -6.55 25.26 -3.58
CA VAL A 143 -5.55 24.22 -3.88
C VAL A 143 -4.11 24.78 -3.80
N LEU A 144 -3.90 26.06 -4.07
CA LEU A 144 -2.59 26.67 -3.98
C LEU A 144 -2.11 26.86 -2.54
N ASP A 145 -3.03 27.07 -1.59
CA ASP A 145 -2.70 27.32 -0.19
C ASP A 145 -2.66 26.01 0.62
N ALA A 146 -3.26 24.94 0.09
CA ALA A 146 -3.18 23.59 0.65
C ALA A 146 -1.74 23.05 0.68
N ARG A 147 -1.37 22.26 1.69
CA ARG A 147 -0.04 21.62 1.75
C ARG A 147 -0.12 20.16 1.30
N PHE A 148 0.82 19.80 0.44
CA PHE A 148 0.93 18.49 -0.18
C PHE A 148 2.16 17.76 0.33
N ARG A 149 2.05 16.46 0.55
CA ARG A 149 3.16 15.56 0.82
C ARG A 149 3.11 14.36 -0.12
N ILE A 150 4.25 13.72 -0.30
CA ILE A 150 4.29 12.41 -0.95
C ILE A 150 3.54 11.40 -0.05
N SER A 151 2.74 10.53 -0.66
CA SER A 151 2.03 9.52 0.11
C SER A 151 2.97 8.48 0.68
N GLU A 152 2.58 7.86 1.79
CA GLU A 152 3.33 6.76 2.39
C GLU A 152 3.48 5.59 1.40
N GLU A 153 2.44 5.30 0.62
CA GLU A 153 2.46 4.30 -0.44
C GLU A 153 3.51 4.61 -1.51
N ALA A 154 3.57 5.85 -1.97
CA ALA A 154 4.57 6.26 -2.93
C ALA A 154 5.98 6.17 -2.35
N LEU A 155 6.18 6.53 -1.08
CA LEU A 155 7.47 6.39 -0.39
C LEU A 155 7.93 4.94 -0.34
N ILE A 156 7.05 4.01 0.07
CA ILE A 156 7.35 2.57 0.09
C ILE A 156 7.68 2.10 -1.34
N ALA A 157 6.88 2.51 -2.33
CA ALA A 157 7.12 2.15 -3.73
C ALA A 157 8.47 2.68 -4.26
N PHE A 158 8.87 3.90 -3.86
CA PHE A 158 10.19 4.44 -4.14
C PHE A 158 11.26 3.59 -3.47
N GLN A 159 11.14 3.28 -2.17
CA GLN A 159 12.09 2.47 -1.40
C GLN A 159 12.30 1.07 -2.00
N ASP A 160 11.21 0.40 -2.39
CA ASP A 160 11.21 -0.90 -3.06
C ASP A 160 11.98 -0.86 -4.39
N GLU A 161 11.83 0.24 -5.13
CA GLU A 161 12.57 0.46 -6.37
C GLU A 161 14.07 0.71 -6.10
N VAL A 162 14.42 1.49 -5.07
CA VAL A 162 15.81 1.86 -4.73
C VAL A 162 16.61 0.65 -4.24
N SER A 163 16.01 -0.09 -3.31
CA SER A 163 16.62 -1.27 -2.69
C SER A 163 16.85 -2.37 -3.71
N GLY A 164 16.08 -2.35 -4.82
CA GLY A 164 16.10 -3.39 -5.81
C GLY A 164 15.62 -4.75 -5.28
N LEU A 165 15.07 -4.77 -4.05
CA LEU A 165 14.59 -5.96 -3.36
C LEU A 165 13.36 -6.58 -4.03
N VAL A 166 12.65 -5.84 -4.88
CA VAL A 166 11.25 -6.17 -5.17
C VAL A 166 10.95 -6.51 -6.63
N VAL A 167 11.90 -6.57 -7.57
CA VAL A 167 11.47 -6.50 -9.00
C VAL A 167 11.86 -7.63 -9.93
N GLU A 168 13.11 -8.08 -10.01
CA GLU A 168 13.40 -9.13 -10.99
C GLU A 168 12.87 -10.50 -10.55
N ASP A 169 12.94 -10.84 -9.26
CA ASP A 169 12.43 -12.11 -8.77
C ASP A 169 10.95 -12.07 -8.40
N GLN A 170 10.42 -10.99 -7.82
CA GLN A 170 8.98 -10.96 -7.51
C GLN A 170 8.09 -10.72 -8.72
N SER A 171 8.49 -9.95 -9.75
CA SER A 171 7.69 -9.86 -10.98
C SER A 171 7.75 -11.16 -11.78
N ARG A 172 8.90 -11.85 -11.79
CA ARG A 172 9.01 -13.18 -12.42
C ARG A 172 8.33 -14.28 -11.60
N ALA A 173 8.30 -14.18 -10.28
CA ALA A 173 7.57 -15.09 -9.41
C ALA A 173 6.08 -14.77 -9.35
N ALA A 174 5.68 -13.52 -9.59
CA ALA A 174 4.29 -13.07 -9.65
C ALA A 174 3.51 -13.69 -10.81
N ASP A 175 4.22 -14.05 -11.89
CA ASP A 175 3.70 -14.77 -13.07
C ASP A 175 4.17 -16.24 -13.10
N ARG A 176 4.58 -16.78 -11.95
CA ARG A 176 4.81 -18.23 -11.78
C ARG A 176 3.69 -18.81 -10.95
N SER A 177 3.37 -20.05 -11.23
CA SER A 177 2.57 -20.87 -10.34
C SER A 177 3.17 -20.92 -8.94
N TYR A 178 2.33 -21.23 -7.97
CA TYR A 178 2.81 -21.54 -6.62
C TYR A 178 3.58 -22.85 -6.62
N GLU A 179 4.72 -22.87 -5.93
CA GLU A 179 5.54 -24.08 -5.75
C GLU A 179 5.00 -24.94 -4.59
N SER A 180 4.30 -24.31 -3.64
CA SER A 180 3.77 -24.98 -2.45
C SER A 180 2.54 -24.28 -1.85
N ASN A 181 1.80 -24.99 -0.98
CA ASN A 181 0.74 -24.40 -0.14
C ASN A 181 1.27 -23.23 0.72
N ARG A 182 2.53 -23.31 1.13
CA ARG A 182 3.18 -22.25 1.91
C ARG A 182 3.27 -20.93 1.14
N ASP A 183 3.63 -20.98 -0.14
CA ASP A 183 3.70 -19.78 -0.97
C ASP A 183 2.33 -19.13 -1.15
N PHE A 184 1.28 -19.96 -1.26
CA PHE A 184 -0.10 -19.49 -1.31
C PHE A 184 -0.55 -18.83 0.00
N LEU A 185 -0.22 -19.42 1.15
CA LEU A 185 -0.50 -18.84 2.47
C LEU A 185 0.22 -17.49 2.69
N ILE A 186 1.42 -17.32 2.16
CA ILE A 186 2.12 -16.02 2.18
C ILE A 186 1.35 -14.97 1.40
N ASP A 187 0.87 -15.30 0.20
CA ASP A 187 0.06 -14.37 -0.59
C ASP A 187 -1.29 -14.05 0.08
N LEU A 188 -1.91 -15.02 0.76
CA LEU A 188 -3.10 -14.79 1.59
C LEU A 188 -2.80 -13.86 2.78
N ARG A 189 -1.63 -13.96 3.41
CA ARG A 189 -1.20 -13.02 4.46
C ARG A 189 -1.06 -11.59 3.93
N ILE A 190 -0.44 -11.43 2.77
CA ILE A 190 -0.29 -10.11 2.13
C ILE A 190 -1.68 -9.52 1.85
N LEU A 191 -2.61 -10.33 1.33
CA LEU A 191 -4.00 -9.93 1.10
C LEU A 191 -4.66 -9.48 2.41
N HIS A 192 -4.54 -10.26 3.48
CA HIS A 192 -5.06 -9.96 4.80
C HIS A 192 -4.52 -8.63 5.34
N ASN A 193 -3.20 -8.42 5.28
CA ASN A 193 -2.57 -7.18 5.74
C ASN A 193 -3.07 -5.96 4.95
N LEU A 194 -3.26 -6.09 3.63
CA LEU A 194 -3.84 -5.03 2.82
C LEU A 194 -5.30 -4.72 3.21
N CYS A 195 -6.09 -5.75 3.51
CA CYS A 195 -7.46 -5.59 4.00
C CYS A 195 -7.51 -4.94 5.39
N LYS A 196 -6.62 -5.33 6.30
CA LYS A 196 -6.49 -4.72 7.64
C LYS A 196 -6.12 -3.24 7.54
N HIS A 197 -5.09 -2.90 6.75
CA HIS A 197 -4.69 -1.51 6.53
C HIS A 197 -5.81 -0.67 5.91
N ARG A 198 -6.59 -1.26 4.99
CA ARG A 198 -7.79 -0.59 4.46
C ARG A 198 -8.82 -0.33 5.56
N ALA A 199 -9.14 -1.33 6.37
CA ALA A 199 -10.11 -1.17 7.45
C ALA A 199 -9.68 -0.10 8.45
N ASP A 200 -8.40 -0.06 8.81
CA ASP A 200 -7.82 0.95 9.70
C ASP A 200 -7.90 2.35 9.10
N ARG A 201 -7.89 2.51 7.77
CA ARG A 201 -8.08 3.82 7.12
C ARG A 201 -9.54 4.20 6.95
N VAL A 202 -10.41 3.23 6.66
CA VAL A 202 -11.83 3.47 6.35
C VAL A 202 -12.67 3.66 7.61
N PHE A 203 -12.38 2.91 8.68
CA PHE A 203 -13.24 2.83 9.87
C PHE A 203 -12.58 3.41 11.14
N GLN A 204 -11.78 4.47 11.00
CA GLN A 204 -11.14 5.14 12.15
C GLN A 204 -12.21 5.64 13.13
N ILE A 205 -12.08 5.22 14.40
CA ILE A 205 -13.06 5.49 15.46
C ILE A 205 -13.19 6.99 15.72
N ASP A 206 -12.14 7.77 15.47
CA ASP A 206 -12.08 9.21 15.76
C ASP A 206 -12.57 10.11 14.60
N ARG A 207 -13.06 9.55 13.49
CA ARG A 207 -13.39 10.31 12.26
C ARG A 207 -14.85 10.76 12.12
N TRP A 208 -15.65 10.79 13.20
CA TRP A 208 -17.04 11.27 13.14
C TRP A 208 -17.19 12.70 12.57
N ASP A 209 -16.13 13.51 12.62
CA ASP A 209 -16.12 14.88 12.08
C ASP A 209 -16.08 14.95 10.55
N ARG A 210 -15.80 13.85 9.83
CA ARG A 210 -15.63 13.83 8.36
C ARG A 210 -16.89 13.61 7.54
N ILE A 211 -18.07 13.53 8.16
CA ILE A 211 -19.35 13.36 7.45
C ILE A 211 -19.66 14.53 6.49
N ARG A 212 -18.89 15.63 6.51
CA ARG A 212 -19.28 16.88 5.84
C ARG A 212 -18.53 17.29 4.58
N LEU A 213 -17.39 16.70 4.18
CA LEU A 213 -16.61 17.28 3.07
C LEU A 213 -15.89 16.24 2.20
N GLY A 214 -16.23 16.23 0.90
CA GLY A 214 -15.37 15.80 -0.21
C GLY A 214 -15.20 14.29 -0.42
N ASP A 215 -15.63 13.83 -1.60
CA ASP A 215 -15.71 12.49 -2.21
C ASP A 215 -14.42 11.59 -2.22
N SER A 216 -13.42 11.87 -1.38
CA SER A 216 -12.21 11.05 -1.29
C SER A 216 -12.52 9.78 -0.48
N ASP A 217 -12.82 8.68 -1.17
CA ASP A 217 -12.90 7.34 -0.58
C ASP A 217 -11.50 6.94 -0.04
N PRO A 218 -11.27 6.99 1.30
CA PRO A 218 -9.94 6.81 1.90
C PRO A 218 -9.40 5.39 1.66
N GLY A 219 -10.28 4.44 1.33
CA GLY A 219 -9.94 3.05 1.03
C GLY A 219 -9.75 2.77 -0.47
N ARG A 220 -9.96 3.73 -1.37
CA ARG A 220 -10.05 3.46 -2.82
C ARG A 220 -8.78 2.85 -3.42
N GLN A 221 -7.62 3.41 -3.09
CA GLN A 221 -6.34 2.92 -3.60
C GLN A 221 -6.00 1.54 -3.04
N LEU A 222 -6.21 1.34 -1.74
CA LEU A 222 -6.03 0.04 -1.11
C LEU A 222 -6.99 -0.99 -1.68
N THR A 223 -8.25 -0.62 -1.94
CA THR A 223 -9.22 -1.48 -2.61
C THR A 223 -8.74 -1.92 -3.99
N ARG A 224 -8.21 -1.00 -4.81
CA ARG A 224 -7.59 -1.35 -6.10
C ARG A 224 -6.39 -2.29 -5.93
N ARG A 225 -5.54 -2.06 -4.93
CA ARG A 225 -4.37 -2.91 -4.65
C ARG A 225 -4.77 -4.31 -4.19
N ILE A 226 -5.75 -4.42 -3.31
CA ILE A 226 -6.31 -5.70 -2.85
C ILE A 226 -6.91 -6.44 -4.05
N GLU A 227 -7.64 -5.75 -4.93
CA GLU A 227 -8.22 -6.35 -6.14
C GLU A 227 -7.14 -6.89 -7.10
N ARG A 228 -6.09 -6.11 -7.38
CA ARG A 228 -4.98 -6.58 -8.22
C ARG A 228 -4.26 -7.77 -7.60
N HIS A 229 -4.04 -7.73 -6.28
CA HIS A 229 -3.39 -8.82 -5.56
C HIS A 229 -4.26 -10.09 -5.61
N TRP A 230 -5.56 -9.96 -5.41
CA TRP A 230 -6.52 -11.06 -5.55
C TRP A 230 -6.51 -11.67 -6.96
N GLN A 231 -6.61 -10.83 -8.00
CA GLN A 231 -6.55 -11.29 -9.39
C GLN A 231 -5.22 -11.99 -9.70
N ARG A 232 -4.10 -11.48 -9.18
CA ARG A 232 -2.80 -12.14 -9.30
C ARG A 232 -2.82 -13.52 -8.67
N MET A 233 -3.30 -13.63 -7.44
CA MET A 233 -3.39 -14.93 -6.75
C MET A 233 -4.22 -15.93 -7.53
N GLN A 234 -5.36 -15.49 -8.08
CA GLN A 234 -6.22 -16.31 -8.93
C GLN A 234 -5.46 -16.79 -10.18
N ARG A 235 -4.77 -15.91 -10.90
CA ARG A 235 -3.97 -16.32 -12.08
C ARG A 235 -2.93 -17.37 -11.72
N ARG A 236 -2.15 -17.15 -10.65
CA ARG A 236 -1.11 -18.09 -10.19
C ARG A 236 -1.68 -19.46 -9.82
N LEU A 237 -2.88 -19.51 -9.22
CA LEU A 237 -3.58 -20.78 -8.94
C LEU A 237 -3.99 -21.52 -10.21
N HIS A 238 -4.32 -20.82 -11.29
CA HIS A 238 -4.73 -21.43 -12.57
C HIS A 238 -3.55 -21.91 -13.41
N GLU A 239 -2.34 -21.41 -13.17
CA GLU A 239 -1.13 -21.79 -13.93
C GLU A 239 -0.61 -23.21 -13.61
N ASN A 240 -0.93 -23.75 -12.43
CA ASN A 240 -0.54 -25.11 -12.04
C ASN A 240 -1.72 -25.89 -11.49
N ALA A 241 -2.09 -26.97 -12.18
CA ALA A 241 -3.15 -27.88 -11.77
C ALA A 241 -2.91 -28.51 -10.38
N GLU A 242 -1.66 -28.71 -9.96
CA GLU A 242 -1.33 -29.23 -8.63
C GLU A 242 -1.73 -28.26 -7.50
N SER A 243 -1.83 -26.96 -7.79
CA SER A 243 -2.31 -25.96 -6.81
C SER A 243 -3.74 -26.24 -6.36
N ALA A 244 -4.53 -26.96 -7.18
CA ALA A 244 -5.86 -27.41 -6.81
C ALA A 244 -5.85 -28.34 -5.58
N ASN A 245 -4.73 -29.02 -5.32
CA ASN A 245 -4.57 -29.97 -4.22
C ASN A 245 -4.03 -29.32 -2.94
N PHE A 246 -3.67 -28.04 -2.98
CA PHE A 246 -3.22 -27.34 -1.78
C PHE A 246 -4.34 -27.33 -0.73
N PRO A 247 -4.02 -27.66 0.54
CA PRO A 247 -5.04 -27.74 1.58
C PRO A 247 -5.91 -26.48 1.68
N ALA A 248 -5.31 -25.29 1.66
CA ALA A 248 -6.10 -24.06 1.72
C ALA A 248 -7.00 -23.85 0.49
N VAL A 249 -6.55 -24.24 -0.71
CA VAL A 249 -7.35 -24.14 -1.94
C VAL A 249 -8.50 -25.14 -1.93
N ARG A 250 -8.23 -26.38 -1.52
CA ARG A 250 -9.25 -27.43 -1.36
C ARG A 250 -10.30 -27.02 -0.36
N PHE A 251 -9.88 -26.53 0.81
CA PHE A 251 -10.77 -26.01 1.84
C PHE A 251 -11.73 -24.95 1.28
N CYS A 252 -11.19 -23.94 0.60
CA CYS A 252 -12.02 -22.88 0.02
C CYS A 252 -13.01 -23.42 -1.02
N ARG A 253 -12.62 -24.42 -1.82
CA ARG A 253 -13.48 -25.04 -2.83
C ARG A 253 -14.55 -25.94 -2.24
N GLU A 254 -14.17 -26.82 -1.31
CA GLU A 254 -15.08 -27.78 -0.66
C GLU A 254 -16.19 -27.07 0.11
N HIS A 255 -15.88 -25.93 0.73
CA HIS A 255 -16.85 -25.10 1.43
C HIS A 255 -17.41 -23.96 0.59
N ASN A 256 -17.04 -23.86 -0.69
CA ASN A 256 -17.45 -22.81 -1.63
C ASN A 256 -17.32 -21.39 -1.03
N LEU A 257 -16.15 -21.08 -0.46
CA LEU A 257 -15.90 -19.79 0.19
C LEU A 257 -15.66 -18.68 -0.84
N GLU A 258 -16.33 -17.56 -0.60
CA GLU A 258 -16.12 -16.27 -1.26
C GLU A 258 -14.93 -15.54 -0.66
N ARG A 259 -14.48 -14.49 -1.34
CA ARG A 259 -13.26 -13.75 -0.98
C ARG A 259 -13.32 -13.19 0.44
N GLU A 260 -14.44 -12.61 0.83
CA GLU A 260 -14.64 -12.01 2.15
C GLU A 260 -14.50 -13.10 3.23
N GLU A 261 -15.11 -14.26 2.99
CA GLU A 261 -15.08 -15.40 3.90
C GLU A 261 -13.66 -15.98 4.03
N ILE A 262 -12.92 -16.04 2.92
CA ILE A 262 -11.50 -16.43 2.91
C ILE A 262 -10.68 -15.45 3.76
N VAL A 263 -10.87 -14.14 3.61
CA VAL A 263 -10.13 -13.13 4.39
C VAL A 263 -10.45 -13.24 5.88
N ILE A 264 -11.70 -13.54 6.26
CA ILE A 264 -12.08 -13.79 7.67
C ILE A 264 -11.34 -15.00 8.22
N VAL A 265 -11.37 -16.13 7.51
CA VAL A 265 -10.68 -17.36 7.94
C VAL A 265 -9.19 -17.11 8.10
N VAL A 266 -8.58 -16.44 7.11
CA VAL A 266 -7.16 -16.10 7.13
C VAL A 266 -6.82 -15.14 8.27
N HIS A 267 -7.68 -14.17 8.58
CA HIS A 267 -7.48 -13.26 9.71
C HIS A 267 -7.40 -14.04 11.02
N LEU A 268 -8.40 -14.88 11.30
CA LEU A 268 -8.46 -15.67 12.53
C LEU A 268 -7.29 -16.65 12.64
N LEU A 269 -6.95 -17.32 11.53
CA LEU A 269 -5.79 -18.22 11.45
C LEU A 269 -4.51 -17.49 11.87
N PHE A 270 -4.26 -16.31 11.30
CA PHE A 270 -3.07 -15.55 11.64
C PHE A 270 -3.13 -14.96 13.05
N LYS A 271 -4.30 -14.55 13.54
CA LYS A 271 -4.46 -14.08 14.92
C LYS A 271 -4.06 -15.17 15.93
N GLU A 272 -4.54 -16.40 15.73
CA GLU A 272 -4.15 -17.56 16.55
C GLU A 272 -2.64 -17.81 16.50
N LEU A 273 -2.05 -17.79 15.30
CA LEU A 273 -0.64 -18.14 15.10
C LEU A 273 0.35 -17.06 15.55
N TYR A 274 0.02 -15.78 15.45
CA TYR A 274 0.92 -14.69 15.85
C TYR A 274 0.68 -14.18 17.25
N GLU A 275 -0.58 -13.90 17.58
CA GLU A 275 -0.93 -13.22 18.81
C GLU A 275 -1.09 -14.23 19.94
N GLY A 276 -1.14 -15.54 19.61
CA GLY A 276 -1.50 -16.58 20.57
C GLY A 276 -2.95 -16.46 21.05
N ASN A 277 -3.76 -15.67 20.33
CA ASN A 277 -5.15 -15.40 20.63
C ASN A 277 -6.03 -15.89 19.47
N ALA A 278 -6.82 -16.93 19.72
CA ALA A 278 -7.72 -17.49 18.71
C ALA A 278 -8.98 -16.64 18.46
N TYR A 279 -9.20 -15.61 19.27
CA TYR A 279 -10.45 -14.84 19.30
C TYR A 279 -10.30 -13.47 18.64
N ALA A 280 -11.30 -13.09 17.83
CA ALA A 280 -11.45 -11.74 17.29
C ALA A 280 -12.89 -11.23 17.42
N ASP A 281 -13.05 -9.92 17.53
CA ASP A 281 -14.37 -9.32 17.57
C ASP A 281 -15.08 -9.49 16.22
N ALA A 282 -16.35 -9.92 16.21
CA ALA A 282 -17.14 -10.02 14.99
C ALA A 282 -17.18 -8.69 14.20
N ALA A 283 -17.22 -7.56 14.91
CA ALA A 283 -17.15 -6.23 14.31
C ALA A 283 -15.81 -5.95 13.62
N GLU A 284 -14.67 -6.40 14.19
CA GLU A 284 -13.34 -6.30 13.58
C GLU A 284 -13.32 -7.07 12.25
N LEU A 285 -13.81 -8.32 12.25
CA LEU A 285 -13.83 -9.18 11.07
C LEU A 285 -14.63 -8.57 9.92
N ILE A 286 -15.81 -8.01 10.21
CA ILE A 286 -16.66 -7.36 9.20
C ILE A 286 -15.97 -6.12 8.65
N ARG A 287 -15.31 -5.30 9.50
CA ARG A 287 -14.56 -4.12 9.05
C ARG A 287 -13.45 -4.51 8.08
N ILE A 288 -12.68 -5.55 8.38
CA ILE A 288 -11.57 -6.01 7.55
C ILE A 288 -12.02 -6.36 6.12
N VAL A 289 -13.16 -7.03 5.97
CA VAL A 289 -13.65 -7.43 4.64
C VAL A 289 -14.39 -6.32 3.90
N SER A 290 -14.84 -5.28 4.61
CA SER A 290 -15.69 -4.24 4.04
C SER A 290 -14.86 -3.09 3.44
N PRO A 291 -15.05 -2.73 2.15
CA PRO A 291 -14.36 -1.59 1.54
C PRO A 291 -14.87 -0.23 2.03
N ASN A 292 -16.12 -0.15 2.49
CA ASN A 292 -16.79 1.08 2.94
C ASN A 292 -17.97 0.74 3.88
N GLU A 293 -18.62 1.77 4.42
CA GLU A 293 -19.74 1.62 5.36
C GLU A 293 -20.96 0.92 4.76
N ARG A 294 -21.26 1.15 3.48
CA ARG A 294 -22.39 0.51 2.81
C ARG A 294 -22.20 -1.00 2.74
N GLU A 295 -21.01 -1.44 2.35
CA GLU A 295 -20.68 -2.87 2.32
C GLU A 295 -20.53 -3.44 3.74
N LEU A 296 -20.14 -2.64 4.74
CA LEU A 296 -20.13 -3.06 6.15
C LEU A 296 -21.51 -3.54 6.61
N LEU A 297 -22.57 -2.83 6.27
CA LEU A 297 -23.94 -3.25 6.61
C LEU A 297 -24.34 -4.56 5.93
N ARG A 298 -23.95 -4.74 4.66
CA ARG A 298 -24.22 -5.96 3.89
C ARG A 298 -23.47 -7.17 4.46
N ASN A 299 -22.20 -6.98 4.78
CA ASN A 299 -21.30 -8.02 5.27
C ASN A 299 -21.62 -8.48 6.70
N ARG A 300 -22.51 -7.80 7.44
CA ARG A 300 -23.06 -8.31 8.70
C ARG A 300 -23.67 -9.70 8.55
N SER A 301 -24.26 -9.98 7.38
CA SER A 301 -24.85 -11.28 7.07
C SER A 301 -23.84 -12.45 7.13
N LEU A 302 -22.53 -12.18 7.00
CA LEU A 302 -21.48 -13.20 7.09
C LEU A 302 -21.37 -13.82 8.50
N MET A 303 -21.78 -13.10 9.55
CA MET A 303 -21.72 -13.53 10.95
C MET A 303 -23.03 -14.15 11.46
N LEU A 304 -24.10 -14.11 10.67
CA LEU A 304 -25.38 -14.71 11.04
C LEU A 304 -25.31 -16.24 10.94
N GLU A 305 -26.22 -16.93 11.63
CA GLU A 305 -26.33 -18.41 11.58
C GLU A 305 -26.59 -18.94 10.17
N THR A 306 -27.25 -18.14 9.34
CA THR A 306 -27.48 -18.45 7.92
C THR A 306 -26.24 -18.19 7.05
N GLY A 307 -25.22 -17.51 7.57
CA GLY A 307 -23.94 -17.28 6.93
C GLY A 307 -23.20 -18.59 6.65
N ARG A 308 -22.48 -18.65 5.52
CA ARG A 308 -21.80 -19.87 5.07
C ARG A 308 -20.78 -20.37 6.09
N LEU A 309 -20.05 -19.47 6.74
CA LEU A 309 -19.03 -19.80 7.73
C LEU A 309 -19.61 -20.49 8.97
N ARG A 310 -20.78 -20.03 9.45
CA ARG A 310 -21.47 -20.67 10.60
C ARG A 310 -22.17 -21.97 10.19
N ARG A 311 -22.84 -21.99 9.03
CA ARG A 311 -23.53 -23.20 8.53
C ARG A 311 -22.60 -24.39 8.31
N HIS A 312 -21.34 -24.14 7.95
CA HIS A 312 -20.33 -25.19 7.78
C HIS A 312 -19.45 -25.39 9.02
N GLU A 313 -19.80 -24.79 10.16
CA GLU A 313 -19.05 -24.92 11.42
C GLU A 313 -17.57 -24.55 11.27
N ILE A 314 -17.26 -23.61 10.36
CA ILE A 314 -15.91 -23.12 10.13
C ILE A 314 -15.49 -22.15 11.25
N LEU A 315 -16.45 -21.36 11.72
CA LEU A 315 -16.27 -20.47 12.86
C LEU A 315 -17.33 -20.72 13.91
N ALA A 316 -16.97 -20.45 15.16
CA ALA A 316 -17.88 -20.35 16.29
C ALA A 316 -17.90 -18.90 16.80
N ILE A 317 -19.06 -18.49 17.31
CA ILE A 317 -19.26 -17.17 17.91
C ILE A 317 -19.71 -17.37 19.35
N GLU A 318 -18.91 -16.90 20.29
CA GLU A 318 -19.24 -16.83 21.71
C GLU A 318 -19.86 -15.46 21.98
N SER A 319 -21.20 -15.41 21.98
CA SER A 319 -21.93 -14.19 22.33
C SER A 319 -22.38 -14.24 23.79
N MET A 320 -22.13 -13.16 24.53
CA MET A 320 -22.69 -12.98 25.88
C MET A 320 -24.21 -12.68 25.87
N ILE A 321 -24.75 -12.24 24.73
CA ILE A 321 -26.16 -11.83 24.61
C ILE A 321 -26.75 -12.42 23.31
N GLU A 322 -27.83 -13.17 23.44
CA GLU A 322 -28.57 -13.75 22.31
C GLU A 322 -29.07 -12.62 21.37
N GLY A 323 -28.86 -12.78 20.05
CA GLY A 323 -29.21 -11.77 19.04
C GLY A 323 -28.25 -10.56 18.96
N ARG A 324 -27.08 -10.63 19.60
CA ARG A 324 -25.99 -9.64 19.47
C ARG A 324 -24.67 -10.30 19.01
N GLU A 325 -24.75 -11.06 17.92
CA GLU A 325 -23.60 -11.78 17.36
C GLU A 325 -22.44 -10.86 16.98
N LEU A 326 -22.74 -9.60 16.65
CA LEU A 326 -21.74 -8.59 16.29
C LEU A 326 -20.86 -8.12 17.47
N THR A 327 -21.27 -8.42 18.70
CA THR A 327 -20.47 -8.16 19.92
C THR A 327 -19.82 -9.43 20.47
N GLY A 328 -19.97 -10.56 19.78
CA GLY A 328 -19.38 -11.83 20.20
C GLY A 328 -17.93 -11.96 19.77
N GLU A 329 -17.23 -12.83 20.50
CA GLU A 329 -15.88 -13.26 20.15
C GLU A 329 -15.97 -14.41 19.15
N VAL A 330 -15.20 -14.32 18.08
CA VAL A 330 -15.21 -15.26 16.96
C VAL A 330 -13.88 -15.99 16.90
N HIS A 331 -13.91 -17.31 16.74
CA HIS A 331 -12.72 -18.14 16.56
C HIS A 331 -12.95 -19.20 15.48
N LEU A 332 -11.85 -19.74 14.92
CA LEU A 332 -11.91 -20.88 14.01
C LEU A 332 -12.18 -22.17 14.77
N ALA A 333 -12.94 -23.07 14.17
CA ALA A 333 -13.01 -24.43 14.68
C ALA A 333 -11.65 -25.15 14.54
N ASP A 334 -11.27 -25.95 15.55
CA ASP A 334 -10.01 -26.70 15.59
C ASP A 334 -9.70 -27.47 14.29
N TRP A 335 -10.74 -28.06 13.69
CA TRP A 335 -10.59 -28.85 12.47
C TRP A 335 -10.16 -28.01 11.27
N VAL A 336 -10.56 -26.73 11.21
CA VAL A 336 -10.21 -25.80 10.13
C VAL A 336 -8.72 -25.50 10.14
N VAL A 337 -8.18 -25.21 11.33
CA VAL A 337 -6.75 -24.93 11.50
C VAL A 337 -5.94 -26.12 11.02
N ASN A 338 -6.27 -27.32 11.49
CA ASN A 338 -5.59 -28.56 11.08
C ASN A 338 -5.70 -28.79 9.56
N TYR A 339 -6.89 -28.60 8.99
CA TYR A 339 -7.13 -28.77 7.56
C TYR A 339 -6.26 -27.81 6.73
N LEU A 340 -6.18 -26.53 7.09
CA LEU A 340 -5.45 -25.52 6.31
C LEU A 340 -3.94 -25.79 6.20
N PHE A 341 -3.37 -26.52 7.15
CA PHE A 341 -1.98 -26.98 7.12
C PHE A 341 -1.79 -28.37 6.52
N GLY A 342 -2.86 -29.02 6.05
CA GLY A 342 -2.80 -30.31 5.37
C GLY A 342 -2.75 -31.51 6.30
N ALA A 343 -3.06 -31.35 7.59
CA ALA A 343 -3.29 -32.50 8.45
C ALA A 343 -4.53 -33.26 7.94
N SER A 344 -4.42 -34.58 7.78
CA SER A 344 -5.58 -35.42 7.50
C SER A 344 -6.56 -35.31 8.68
N PRO A 345 -7.89 -35.40 8.48
CA PRO A 345 -8.85 -35.41 9.58
C PRO A 345 -8.61 -36.51 10.63
N ASN A 346 -7.79 -37.51 10.31
CA ASN A 346 -7.34 -38.58 11.22
C ASN A 346 -5.89 -38.41 11.73
N ASP A 347 -5.15 -37.40 11.28
CA ASP A 347 -3.79 -37.13 11.73
C ASP A 347 -3.84 -36.24 12.97
N GLU A 348 -3.04 -36.58 13.98
CA GLU A 348 -2.95 -35.79 15.20
C GLU A 348 -2.51 -34.36 14.87
N ARG A 349 -3.14 -33.38 15.53
CA ARG A 349 -2.88 -31.94 15.50
C ARG A 349 -1.46 -31.58 15.04
N ILE A 350 -1.35 -30.58 14.16
CA ILE A 350 -0.07 -29.93 13.82
C ILE A 350 0.72 -29.75 15.09
N ARG A 351 1.91 -30.35 15.13
CA ARG A 351 2.69 -30.42 16.36
C ARG A 351 3.10 -29.00 16.80
N ALA A 352 3.26 -28.78 18.10
CA ALA A 352 3.54 -27.46 18.65
C ALA A 352 4.86 -26.86 18.13
N ASP A 353 5.83 -27.70 17.78
CA ASP A 353 7.09 -27.34 17.12
C ASP A 353 6.87 -26.83 15.69
N GLU A 354 6.02 -27.47 14.88
CA GLU A 354 5.67 -26.98 13.54
C GLU A 354 4.93 -25.62 13.59
N ARG A 355 4.04 -25.43 14.58
CA ARG A 355 3.40 -24.13 14.83
C ARG A 355 4.43 -23.06 15.19
N LEU A 356 5.41 -23.40 16.03
CA LEU A 356 6.50 -22.50 16.43
C LEU A 356 7.41 -22.15 15.24
N ASP A 357 7.76 -23.11 14.40
CA ASP A 357 8.57 -22.89 13.20
C ASP A 357 7.87 -21.95 12.20
N TRP A 358 6.56 -22.13 12.03
CA TRP A 358 5.73 -21.20 11.26
C TRP A 358 5.71 -19.80 11.90
N HIS A 359 5.48 -19.70 13.20
CA HIS A 359 5.52 -18.43 13.92
C HIS A 359 6.87 -17.70 13.73
N LEU A 360 7.98 -18.41 13.92
CA LEU A 360 9.33 -17.86 13.77
C LEU A 360 9.63 -17.44 12.32
N TYR A 361 9.22 -18.25 11.34
CA TYR A 361 9.37 -17.91 9.92
C TYR A 361 8.57 -16.66 9.56
N LEU A 362 7.33 -16.60 10.02
CA LEU A 362 6.45 -15.51 9.69
C LEU A 362 6.83 -14.21 10.41
N LYS A 363 7.38 -14.29 11.62
CA LYS A 363 7.98 -13.16 12.34
C LYS A 363 9.20 -12.61 11.60
N LYS A 364 10.04 -13.46 11.00
CA LYS A 364 11.18 -13.03 10.15
C LYS A 364 10.75 -12.22 8.92
N ILE A 365 9.57 -12.49 8.37
CA ILE A 365 9.02 -11.71 7.24
C ILE A 365 8.58 -10.31 7.71
N GLU A 366 8.08 -10.19 8.94
CA GLU A 366 7.67 -8.91 9.55
C GLU A 366 8.88 -8.06 9.98
N ASP A 367 9.94 -8.71 10.44
CA ASP A 367 11.15 -8.06 10.94
C ASP A 367 12.02 -7.41 9.85
N THR A 368 11.52 -7.34 8.61
CA THR A 368 12.09 -6.45 7.59
C THR A 368 12.17 -5.00 8.11
N LYS A 369 11.33 -4.61 9.09
CA LYS A 369 11.46 -3.36 9.86
C LYS A 369 12.73 -3.21 10.70
N SER A 370 13.34 -4.28 11.24
CA SER A 370 14.66 -4.20 11.89
C SER A 370 15.80 -4.14 10.88
N PHE A 371 15.67 -4.83 9.74
CA PHE A 371 16.57 -4.65 8.60
C PHE A 371 16.57 -3.19 8.10
N TYR A 372 15.43 -2.47 8.17
CA TYR A 372 15.34 -1.06 7.80
C TYR A 372 16.02 -0.09 8.79
N ARG A 373 16.18 -0.45 10.08
CA ARG A 373 16.94 0.38 11.05
C ARG A 373 18.46 0.26 10.86
N ASP A 374 18.95 -0.90 10.44
CA ASP A 374 20.39 -1.12 10.22
C ASP A 374 20.96 -0.39 8.98
N LEU A 375 20.08 0.15 8.12
CA LEU A 375 20.40 0.96 6.95
C LEU A 375 20.59 2.46 7.26
N GLU A 376 20.13 2.93 8.43
CA GLU A 376 20.42 4.30 8.92
C GLU A 376 21.69 4.33 9.78
N ALA A 377 22.17 3.16 10.23
CA ALA A 377 23.35 3.01 11.08
C ALA A 377 24.66 2.74 10.30
N ASN A 378 24.63 2.70 8.96
CA ASN A 378 25.80 2.54 8.07
C ASN A 378 25.74 3.51 6.90
#